data_AF-A0AAV2MK97-F1
#
_entry.id   AF-A0AAV2MK97-F1
#
_cell.length_a   1.000
_cell.length_b   1.000
_cell.length_c   1.000
_cell.angle_alpha   90.00
_cell.angle_beta   90.00
_cell.angle_gamma   90.00
#
_symmetry.space_group_name_H-M   'P 1'
#
loop_
_entity.id
_entity.type
_entity.pdbx_description
1 polymer ?
#
loop_
_entity_poly.entity_id
_entity_poly.type
_entity_poly.pdbx_seq_one_letter_code
_entity_poly.pdbx_strand_id
1 'polypeptide(L)'
;MVEQQRQQQRTGKKQWLGSFQGEYQRKLYKELLANYNRLERPVVNDSAPILVELGLTLLQIIDVYWTDAYLSWNTEHYPGVQNLRFPSDQIWTPDILLYNRSE
;
A
#
# COMPACT_ATOMS: atom_id res chain seq x y z
N MET A 1 5.73 27.36 -46.28
CA MET A 1 5.02 26.30 -45.56
C MET A 1 5.42 26.14 -44.09
N VAL A 2 6.14 27.11 -43.48
CA VAL A 2 6.57 27.06 -42.07
C VAL A 2 5.70 27.96 -41.16
N GLU A 3 5.00 28.93 -41.75
CA GLU A 3 4.09 29.84 -41.01
C GLU A 3 2.78 29.19 -40.55
N GLN A 4 2.32 28.10 -41.18
CA GLN A 4 1.08 27.42 -40.78
C GLN A 4 1.24 26.56 -39.52
N GLN A 5 2.47 26.18 -39.13
CA GLN A 5 2.72 25.38 -37.93
C GLN A 5 2.83 26.20 -36.63
N ARG A 6 3.01 27.52 -36.71
CA ARG A 6 3.06 28.39 -35.51
C ARG A 6 1.70 28.74 -34.95
N GLN A 7 0.62 28.60 -35.72
CA GLN A 7 -0.72 29.02 -35.28
C GLN A 7 -1.46 27.98 -34.44
N GLN A 8 -1.03 26.70 -34.40
CA GLN A 8 -1.69 25.67 -33.59
C GLN A 8 -1.29 25.69 -32.09
N GLN A 9 -0.35 26.55 -31.68
CA GLN A 9 0.07 26.64 -30.27
C GLN A 9 -0.73 27.63 -29.42
N ARG A 10 -1.68 28.38 -29.99
CA ARG A 10 -2.42 29.44 -29.25
C ARG A 10 -3.65 28.96 -28.49
N THR A 11 -4.13 27.74 -28.74
CA THR A 11 -5.30 27.17 -28.05
C THR A 11 -4.94 25.87 -27.33
N GLY A 12 -3.82 25.88 -26.62
CA GLY A 12 -3.41 24.76 -25.77
C GLY A 12 -4.09 24.81 -24.41
N LYS A 13 -5.39 24.47 -24.34
CA LYS A 13 -5.86 23.80 -23.11
C LYS A 13 -5.20 22.43 -23.09
N LYS A 14 -3.98 22.38 -22.55
CA LYS A 14 -3.36 21.12 -22.14
C LYS A 14 -4.26 20.53 -21.07
N GLN A 15 -5.18 19.69 -21.51
CA GLN A 15 -5.91 18.84 -20.60
C GLN A 15 -4.89 17.82 -20.11
N TRP A 16 -4.31 18.09 -18.94
CA TRP A 16 -3.58 17.09 -18.20
C TRP A 16 -4.54 15.93 -18.02
N LEU A 17 -4.35 14.84 -18.77
CA LEU A 17 -4.90 13.55 -18.38
C LEU A 17 -4.21 13.26 -17.04
N GLY A 18 -4.90 13.62 -15.96
CA GLY A 18 -4.42 13.33 -14.61
C GLY A 18 -4.07 11.85 -14.54
N SER A 19 -2.98 11.51 -13.86
CA SER A 19 -2.66 10.10 -13.64
C SER A 19 -3.81 9.46 -12.87
N PHE A 20 -4.64 8.66 -13.56
CA PHE A 20 -5.77 7.93 -12.97
C PHE A 20 -5.32 7.06 -11.79
N GLN A 21 -4.06 6.60 -11.83
CA GLN A 21 -3.44 5.84 -10.74
C GLN A 21 -3.54 6.57 -9.39
N GLY A 22 -3.37 7.89 -9.36
CA GLY A 22 -3.43 8.68 -8.11
C GLY A 22 -4.83 8.76 -7.51
N GLU A 23 -5.87 8.79 -8.34
CA GLU A 23 -7.25 8.83 -7.88
C GLU A 23 -7.68 7.46 -7.33
N TYR A 24 -7.41 6.39 -8.06
CA TYR A 24 -7.71 5.02 -7.60
C TYR A 24 -6.93 4.66 -6.34
N GLN A 25 -5.66 5.05 -6.24
CA GLN A 25 -4.85 4.85 -5.05
C GLN A 25 -5.46 5.54 -3.82
N ARG A 26 -5.90 6.81 -3.96
CA ARG A 26 -6.51 7.55 -2.86
C ARG A 26 -7.88 6.98 -2.47
N LYS A 27 -8.67 6.56 -3.46
CA LYS A 27 -9.97 5.94 -3.23
C LYS A 27 -9.81 4.63 -2.47
N LEU A 28 -8.96 3.73 -2.97
CA LEU A 28 -8.70 2.43 -2.35
C LEU A 28 -8.16 2.56 -0.94
N TYR A 29 -7.20 3.48 -0.72
CA TYR A 29 -6.66 3.74 0.60
C TYR A 29 -7.75 4.12 1.61
N LYS A 30 -8.69 4.99 1.22
CA LYS A 30 -9.82 5.38 2.08
C LYS A 30 -10.77 4.22 2.35
N GLU A 31 -11.05 3.39 1.35
CA GLU A 31 -11.97 2.26 1.48
C GLU A 31 -11.40 1.15 2.37
N LEU A 32 -10.12 0.81 2.21
CA LEU A 32 -9.45 -0.19 3.05
C LEU A 32 -9.39 0.25 4.52
N LEU A 33 -9.14 1.52 4.80
CA LEU A 33 -9.02 2.02 6.18
C LEU A 33 -10.36 2.42 6.83
N ALA A 34 -11.47 2.46 6.08
CA ALA A 34 -12.74 2.96 6.60
C ALA A 34 -13.25 2.18 7.82
N ASN A 35 -13.01 0.85 7.84
CA ASN A 35 -13.45 -0.06 8.90
C ASN A 35 -12.31 -0.94 9.43
N TYR A 36 -11.05 -0.53 9.20
CA TYR A 36 -9.91 -1.31 9.64
C TYR A 36 -9.61 -1.04 11.12
N ASN A 37 -9.66 -2.08 11.95
CA ASN A 37 -9.28 -1.98 13.35
C ASN A 37 -7.84 -2.47 13.56
N ARG A 38 -6.90 -1.52 13.75
CA ARG A 38 -5.48 -1.84 13.98
C ARG A 38 -5.18 -2.65 15.25
N LEU A 39 -6.11 -2.68 16.20
CA LEU A 39 -5.94 -3.42 17.46
C LEU A 39 -6.32 -4.90 17.32
N GLU A 40 -7.01 -5.26 16.24
CA GLU A 40 -7.41 -6.62 15.96
C GLU A 40 -6.43 -7.27 15.00
N ARG A 41 -6.17 -8.55 15.24
CA ARG A 41 -5.28 -9.34 14.41
C ARG A 41 -5.94 -9.57 13.05
N PRO A 42 -5.26 -9.34 11.92
CA PRO A 42 -5.88 -9.40 10.59
C PRO A 42 -6.05 -10.84 10.07
N VAL A 43 -6.90 -11.63 10.74
CA VAL A 43 -7.24 -13.01 10.37
C VAL A 43 -8.75 -13.16 10.16
N VAL A 44 -9.14 -13.92 9.13
CA VAL A 44 -10.57 -14.24 8.90
C VAL A 44 -11.08 -15.25 9.94
N ASN A 45 -10.21 -16.15 10.40
CA ASN A 45 -10.51 -17.15 11.40
C ASN A 45 -9.60 -16.95 12.61
N ASP A 46 -10.19 -16.68 13.78
CA ASP A 46 -9.45 -16.47 15.02
C ASP A 46 -8.62 -17.67 15.47
N SER A 47 -9.00 -18.87 15.02
CA SER A 47 -8.23 -20.09 15.31
C SER A 47 -6.95 -20.21 14.47
N ALA A 48 -6.83 -19.43 13.38
CA ALA A 48 -5.67 -19.48 12.50
C ALA A 48 -4.50 -18.63 13.04
N PRO A 49 -3.24 -19.08 12.89
CA PRO A 49 -2.07 -18.27 13.22
C PRO A 49 -1.78 -17.22 12.13
N ILE A 50 -1.07 -16.15 12.50
CA ILE A 50 -0.38 -15.29 11.52
C ILE A 50 1.06 -15.78 11.42
N LEU A 51 1.50 -16.06 10.19
CA LEU A 51 2.89 -16.34 9.90
C LEU A 51 3.64 -15.01 9.71
N VAL A 52 4.71 -14.81 10.48
CA VAL A 52 5.61 -13.66 10.36
C VAL A 52 6.96 -14.17 9.90
N GLU A 53 7.43 -13.64 8.77
CA GLU A 53 8.73 -13.98 8.19
C GLU A 53 9.73 -12.87 8.50
N LEU A 54 10.89 -13.27 9.05
CA LEU A 54 11.95 -12.35 9.47
C LEU A 54 13.21 -12.58 8.65
N GLY A 55 13.64 -11.56 7.93
CA GLY A 55 14.95 -11.49 7.30
C GLY A 55 15.97 -10.94 8.30
N LEU A 56 16.86 -11.80 8.81
CA LEU A 56 17.89 -11.42 9.76
C LEU A 56 19.27 -11.39 9.09
N THR A 57 20.06 -10.39 9.44
CA THR A 57 21.52 -10.40 9.25
C THR A 57 22.17 -10.08 10.58
N LEU A 58 23.43 -10.50 10.75
CA LEU A 58 24.17 -10.20 11.98
C LEU A 58 24.09 -8.69 12.25
N LEU A 59 23.56 -8.32 13.42
CA LEU A 59 23.27 -6.95 13.93
C LEU A 59 21.93 -6.30 13.54
N GLN A 60 21.21 -6.74 12.50
CA GLN A 60 20.00 -6.03 12.02
C GLN A 60 18.88 -6.96 11.55
N ILE A 61 17.64 -6.54 11.81
CA ILE A 61 16.47 -7.02 11.07
C ILE A 61 16.44 -6.25 9.77
N ILE A 62 16.55 -6.96 8.65
CA ILE A 62 16.52 -6.36 7.31
C ILE A 62 15.09 -6.21 6.84
N ASP A 63 14.29 -7.27 7.04
CA ASP A 63 12.92 -7.30 6.56
C ASP A 63 11.98 -8.02 7.54
N VAL A 64 10.73 -7.57 7.58
CA VAL A 64 9.62 -8.20 8.30
C VAL A 64 8.43 -8.28 7.35
N TYR A 65 7.93 -9.49 7.10
CA TYR A 65 6.80 -9.72 6.22
C TYR A 65 5.68 -10.47 6.95
N TRP A 66 4.44 -10.04 6.70
CA TRP A 66 3.22 -10.72 7.12
C TRP A 66 2.11 -10.43 6.11
N THR A 67 1.07 -11.26 6.13
CA THR A 67 -0.12 -11.09 5.31
C THR A 67 -1.27 -10.54 6.14
N ASP A 68 -1.88 -9.45 5.67
CA ASP A 68 -3.10 -8.89 6.25
C ASP A 68 -4.30 -9.24 5.35
N ALA A 69 -5.26 -9.98 5.90
CA ALA A 69 -6.42 -10.43 5.14
C ALA A 69 -7.39 -9.30 4.75
N TYR A 70 -7.43 -8.22 5.54
CA TYR A 70 -8.37 -7.10 5.35
C TYR A 70 -7.82 -6.02 4.42
N LEU A 71 -6.50 -5.94 4.25
CA LEU A 71 -5.84 -5.03 3.30
C LEU A 71 -5.69 -5.64 1.90
N SER A 72 -6.75 -6.30 1.41
CA SER A 72 -6.80 -6.95 0.09
C SER A 72 -7.84 -6.29 -0.81
N TRP A 73 -7.58 -6.27 -2.12
CA TRP A 73 -8.49 -5.67 -3.11
C TRP A 73 -8.43 -6.39 -4.45
N ASN A 74 -9.49 -6.23 -5.24
CA ASN A 74 -9.49 -6.66 -6.64
C ASN A 74 -8.89 -5.56 -7.52
N THR A 75 -7.79 -5.87 -8.21
CA THR A 75 -7.03 -4.95 -9.08
C THR A 75 -7.85 -4.43 -10.27
N GLU A 76 -8.88 -5.14 -10.72
CA GLU A 76 -9.77 -4.72 -11.81
C GLU A 76 -10.54 -3.44 -11.47
N HIS A 77 -10.87 -3.22 -10.20
CA HIS A 77 -11.62 -2.05 -9.73
C HIS A 77 -10.74 -0.80 -9.54
N TYR A 78 -9.42 -0.98 -9.50
CA TYR A 78 -8.44 0.08 -9.23
C TYR A 78 -7.27 0.00 -10.22
N PRO A 79 -7.51 0.25 -11.52
CA PRO A 79 -6.51 0.08 -12.56
C PRO A 79 -5.29 0.98 -12.31
N GLY A 80 -4.10 0.37 -12.41
CA GLY A 80 -2.82 1.04 -12.17
C GLY A 80 -2.33 1.01 -10.71
N VAL A 81 -3.16 0.58 -9.75
CA VAL A 81 -2.75 0.44 -8.35
C VAL A 81 -2.21 -0.96 -8.09
N GLN A 82 -0.88 -1.08 -8.04
CA GLN A 82 -0.19 -2.35 -7.76
C GLN A 82 0.25 -2.47 -6.30
N ASN A 83 0.64 -1.35 -5.69
CA ASN A 83 1.15 -1.31 -4.33
C ASN A 83 0.57 -0.10 -3.60
N LEU A 84 0.31 -0.27 -2.30
CA LEU A 84 -0.09 0.79 -1.39
C LEU A 84 0.89 0.85 -0.22
N ARG A 85 1.12 2.06 0.29
CA ARG A 85 1.95 2.28 1.47
C ARG A 85 1.07 2.82 2.59
N PHE A 86 1.17 2.19 3.74
CA PHE A 86 0.50 2.60 4.97
C PHE A 86 1.55 2.97 6.01
N PRO A 87 1.36 4.08 6.73
CA PRO A 87 2.01 4.31 8.01
C PRO A 87 1.75 3.14 8.97
N SER A 88 2.77 2.70 9.71
CA SER A 88 2.65 1.57 10.64
C SER A 88 1.68 1.82 11.79
N ASP A 89 1.43 3.08 12.15
CA ASP A 89 0.48 3.46 13.19
C ASP A 89 -0.98 3.34 12.74
N GLN A 90 -1.24 3.13 11.45
CA GLN A 90 -2.61 3.00 10.92
C GLN A 90 -3.04 1.56 10.69
N ILE A 91 -2.09 0.63 10.70
CA ILE A 91 -2.33 -0.79 10.44
C ILE A 91 -1.89 -1.63 11.63
N TRP A 92 -2.38 -2.87 11.71
CA TRP A 92 -1.86 -3.84 12.65
C TRP A 92 -0.42 -4.19 12.27
N THR A 93 0.48 -4.18 13.25
CA THR A 93 1.86 -4.65 13.08
C THR A 93 2.17 -5.66 14.18
N PRO A 94 2.88 -6.77 13.87
CA PRO A 94 3.25 -7.73 14.88
C PRO A 94 4.21 -7.11 15.91
N ASP A 95 3.98 -7.40 17.20
CA ASP A 95 4.94 -7.08 18.25
C ASP A 95 6.03 -8.16 18.28
N ILE A 96 7.27 -7.77 17.99
CA ILE A 96 8.41 -8.67 17.87
C ILE A 96 9.43 -8.27 18.93
N LEU A 97 9.65 -9.17 19.89
CA LEU A 97 10.61 -8.98 20.96
C LEU A 97 11.76 -9.99 20.82
N LEU A 98 12.99 -9.49 20.96
CA LEU A 98 14.15 -10.35 21.06
C LEU A 98 14.28 -10.83 22.50
N TYR A 99 13.95 -12.09 22.75
CA TYR A 99 14.20 -12.72 24.04
C TYR A 99 15.54 -13.45 24.02
N ASN A 100 16.55 -12.85 24.66
CA ASN A 100 17.79 -13.54 24.96
C ASN A 100 17.67 -14.21 26.33
N ARG A 101 17.50 -15.54 26.34
CA ARG A 101 17.56 -16.33 27.57
C ARG A 101 18.99 -16.83 27.73
N SER A 102 19.79 -16.13 28.53
CA SER A 102 21.03 -16.68 29.06
C SER A 102 20.74 -17.27 30.44
N GLU A 103 21.02 -18.55 30.62
CA GLU A 103 21.19 -19.13 31.96
C GLU A 103 22.48 -18.63 32.62
#